data_AF-A0A925WMC6-F1
#
_entry.id   AF-A0A925WMC6-F1
#
_cell.length_a   1.000
_cell.length_b   1.000
_cell.length_c   1.000
_cell.angle_alpha   90.00
_cell.angle_beta   90.00
_cell.angle_gamma   90.00
#
_symmetry.space_group_name_H-M   'P 1'
#
loop_
_entity.id
_entity.type
_entity.pdbx_description
1 polymer ?
#
loop_
_entity_poly.entity_id
_entity_poly.type
_entity_poly.pdbx_seq_one_letter_code
_entity_poly.pdbx_strand_id
1 'polypeptide(L)'
;MKIKVWQLSVVGMLLMVGSVMATVAAPGDLDDGFGDGGVVKFERVPSGGSLFDTVADVVIDANGKIIVVGNLDEPNAHFALRLNADGTPDTSFSTDGMVAFPENNDDVIGFMAEVVALDDQGRIVVGGLIFRPSEDQNRQYIIIQFQPTLVRLLPNGELDTTFGQGGIITTNLGDDDYELMTDLLIDAEGRLVASGQEGSGNRG
;
A
#
# COMPACT_ATOMS: atom_id res chain seq x y z
N MET A 1 -22.55 2.28 -26.77
CA MET A 1 -22.68 3.07 -25.53
C MET A 1 -21.29 3.60 -25.22
N LYS A 2 -21.05 4.91 -25.30
CA LYS A 2 -19.73 5.49 -25.02
C LYS A 2 -19.60 5.65 -23.50
N ILE A 3 -18.80 4.80 -22.86
CA ILE A 3 -18.59 4.84 -21.41
C ILE A 3 -17.33 5.67 -21.15
N LYS A 4 -17.46 6.64 -20.26
CA LYS A 4 -16.37 7.52 -19.82
C LYS A 4 -15.41 6.70 -18.94
N VAL A 5 -14.14 6.70 -19.34
CA VAL A 5 -13.01 6.15 -18.59
C VAL A 5 -12.57 7.19 -17.56
N TRP A 6 -12.33 6.77 -16.32
CA TRP A 6 -11.56 7.57 -15.36
C TRP A 6 -10.26 6.82 -15.10
N GLN A 7 -9.13 7.49 -15.35
CA GLN A 7 -7.78 6.97 -15.16
C GLN A 7 -7.32 7.34 -13.75
N LEU A 8 -6.68 6.41 -13.04
CA LEU A 8 -5.78 6.79 -11.94
C LEU A 8 -4.46 7.29 -12.52
N SER A 9 -3.83 8.22 -11.82
CA SER A 9 -2.53 8.80 -12.21
C SER A 9 -1.73 8.97 -10.92
N VAL A 10 -0.56 8.33 -10.85
CA VAL A 10 0.42 8.67 -9.82
C VAL A 10 1.18 9.89 -10.33
N VAL A 11 1.13 10.99 -9.59
CA VAL A 11 1.86 12.23 -9.89
C VAL A 11 3.10 12.26 -9.01
N GLY A 12 4.27 12.05 -9.59
CA GLY A 12 5.55 12.26 -8.92
C GLY A 12 6.09 13.66 -9.23
N MET A 13 6.49 14.43 -8.21
CA MET A 13 7.18 15.71 -8.40
C MET A 13 8.66 15.54 -8.00
N LEU A 14 9.56 15.57 -8.98
CA LEU A 14 11.01 15.53 -8.76
C LEU A 14 11.65 16.84 -9.25
N LEU A 15 12.35 17.57 -8.37
CA LEU A 15 13.01 18.85 -8.67
C LEU A 15 14.44 18.61 -9.19
N MET A 16 14.72 19.00 -10.44
CA MET A 16 16.05 18.94 -11.05
C MET A 16 16.74 20.31 -11.07
N VAL A 17 18.03 20.36 -10.71
CA VAL A 17 18.92 21.54 -10.86
C VAL A 17 20.07 21.17 -11.79
N GLY A 18 20.11 21.73 -13.01
CA GLY A 18 21.29 21.67 -13.88
C GLY A 18 21.00 21.69 -15.38
N SER A 19 21.53 22.69 -16.07
CA SER A 19 21.26 23.11 -17.46
C SER A 19 22.03 22.33 -18.55
N VAL A 20 21.37 21.93 -19.65
CA VAL A 20 21.61 22.38 -21.05
C VAL A 20 20.36 22.11 -21.93
N MET A 21 20.04 23.04 -22.84
CA MET A 21 18.93 23.14 -23.82
C MET A 21 18.31 21.83 -24.41
N ALA A 22 17.44 21.17 -23.65
CA ALA A 22 16.11 20.77 -24.14
C ALA A 22 15.11 21.79 -23.56
N THR A 23 13.83 21.78 -23.92
CA THR A 23 12.82 22.58 -23.20
C THR A 23 12.87 22.21 -21.71
N VAL A 24 13.61 22.99 -20.92
CA VAL A 24 13.87 22.68 -19.52
C VAL A 24 12.55 22.82 -18.79
N ALA A 25 12.09 21.73 -18.17
CA ALA A 25 10.97 21.72 -17.26
C ALA A 25 11.06 22.94 -16.32
N ALA A 26 10.04 23.79 -16.33
CA ALA A 26 9.92 24.85 -15.36
C ALA A 26 9.69 24.23 -13.96
N PRO A 27 10.06 24.93 -12.87
CA PRO A 27 9.67 24.47 -11.54
C PRO A 27 8.16 24.24 -11.45
N GLY A 28 7.77 23.01 -11.10
CA GLY A 28 6.36 22.58 -11.04
C GLY A 28 5.86 21.84 -12.28
N ASP A 29 6.65 21.77 -13.36
CA ASP A 29 6.37 20.86 -14.47
C ASP A 29 6.58 19.41 -14.03
N LEU A 30 5.80 18.51 -14.63
CA LEU A 30 6.02 17.07 -14.46
C LEU A 30 7.32 16.66 -15.16
N ASP A 31 7.98 15.64 -14.61
CA ASP A 31 9.18 15.07 -15.23
C ASP A 31 8.79 14.19 -16.43
N ASP A 32 8.94 14.72 -17.64
CA ASP A 32 8.64 13.97 -18.87
C ASP A 32 9.48 12.68 -19.04
N GLY A 33 10.58 12.52 -18.28
CA GLY A 33 11.35 11.28 -18.23
C GLY A 33 10.74 10.18 -17.36
N PHE A 34 9.68 10.49 -16.61
CA PHE A 34 8.99 9.56 -15.73
C PHE A 34 7.70 9.03 -16.37
N GLY A 35 7.66 7.73 -16.69
CA GLY A 35 6.48 7.11 -17.28
C GLY A 35 6.04 7.76 -18.60
N ASP A 36 4.75 8.00 -18.76
CA ASP A 36 4.15 8.67 -19.91
C ASP A 36 3.82 10.13 -19.54
N GLY A 37 4.72 11.05 -19.87
CA GLY A 37 4.55 12.49 -19.60
C GLY A 37 4.51 12.83 -18.10
N GLY A 38 5.36 12.18 -17.31
CA GLY A 38 5.43 12.36 -15.86
C GLY A 38 4.41 11.58 -15.04
N VAL A 39 3.72 10.63 -15.67
CA VAL A 39 2.66 9.84 -15.04
C VAL A 39 2.85 8.36 -15.34
N VAL A 40 2.73 7.54 -14.29
CA VAL A 40 2.61 6.08 -14.42
C VAL A 40 1.16 5.68 -14.20
N LYS A 41 0.66 4.84 -15.09
CA LYS A 41 -0.68 4.24 -15.02
C LYS A 41 -0.50 2.73 -15.05
N PHE A 42 -1.13 2.03 -14.12
CA PHE A 42 -1.18 0.58 -14.10
C PHE A 42 -2.65 0.15 -14.04
N GLU A 43 -2.98 -0.89 -14.80
CA GLU A 43 -4.31 -1.49 -14.83
C GLU A 43 -4.14 -2.96 -14.46
N ARG A 44 -4.71 -3.39 -13.34
CA ARG A 44 -4.67 -4.79 -12.89
C ARG A 44 -5.96 -5.53 -13.27
N VAL A 45 -7.11 -4.86 -13.29
CA VAL A 45 -8.42 -5.51 -13.47
C VAL A 45 -9.09 -5.05 -14.77
N PRO A 46 -9.57 -5.97 -15.63
CA PRO A 46 -10.51 -5.64 -16.69
C PRO A 46 -11.84 -5.21 -16.05
N SER A 47 -12.06 -3.89 -15.94
CA SER A 47 -13.29 -3.17 -15.62
C SER A 47 -14.52 -4.03 -15.23
N GLY A 48 -14.95 -3.97 -13.96
CA GLY A 48 -16.21 -4.61 -13.57
C GLY A 48 -16.65 -4.53 -12.10
N GLY A 49 -15.78 -4.18 -11.15
CA GLY A 49 -16.16 -4.06 -9.75
C GLY A 49 -16.61 -2.64 -9.37
N SER A 50 -16.96 -2.48 -8.09
CA SER A 50 -17.68 -1.34 -7.53
C SER A 50 -16.85 -0.58 -6.48
N LEU A 51 -15.59 -0.97 -6.27
CA LEU A 51 -14.67 -0.32 -5.34
C LEU A 51 -13.51 0.32 -6.11
N PHE A 52 -12.92 1.35 -5.51
CA PHE A 52 -11.91 2.17 -6.16
C PHE A 52 -10.54 1.49 -6.05
N ASP A 53 -9.87 1.26 -7.19
CA ASP A 53 -8.42 1.06 -7.18
C ASP A 53 -7.80 2.33 -6.55
N THR A 54 -7.17 2.17 -5.39
CA THR A 54 -6.61 3.31 -4.65
C THR A 54 -5.13 3.07 -4.42
N VAL A 55 -4.33 4.10 -4.70
CA VAL A 55 -2.97 4.20 -4.16
C VAL A 55 -3.11 4.76 -2.75
N ALA A 56 -2.57 4.03 -1.78
CA ALA A 56 -2.62 4.41 -0.39
C ALA A 56 -1.40 5.24 -0.01
N ASP A 57 -0.20 4.75 -0.36
CA ASP A 57 1.06 5.38 0.05
C ASP A 57 2.21 5.04 -0.92
N VAL A 58 3.28 5.83 -0.85
CA VAL A 58 4.47 5.70 -1.69
C VAL A 58 5.75 6.02 -0.94
N VAL A 59 6.78 5.22 -1.17
CA VAL A 59 8.14 5.44 -0.65
C VAL A 59 9.19 5.25 -1.72
N ILE A 60 10.36 5.86 -1.52
CA ILE A 60 11.49 5.81 -2.45
C ILE A 60 12.72 5.32 -1.70
N ASP A 61 13.42 4.33 -2.26
CA ASP A 61 14.67 3.83 -1.70
C ASP A 61 15.88 4.70 -2.07
N ALA A 62 17.04 4.40 -1.48
CA ALA A 62 18.28 5.13 -1.75
C ALA A 62 18.80 4.99 -3.20
N ASN A 63 18.31 4.02 -3.97
CA ASN A 63 18.64 3.79 -5.37
C ASN A 63 17.61 4.45 -6.32
N GLY A 64 16.61 5.14 -5.80
CA GLY A 64 15.54 5.75 -6.59
C GLY A 64 14.47 4.76 -7.05
N LYS A 65 14.41 3.54 -6.49
CA LYS A 65 13.27 2.65 -6.70
C LYS A 65 12.08 3.18 -5.92
N ILE A 66 10.91 3.10 -6.52
CA ILE A 66 9.68 3.64 -5.96
C ILE A 66 8.76 2.48 -5.64
N ILE A 67 8.28 2.41 -4.40
CA ILE A 67 7.34 1.39 -3.94
C ILE A 67 6.00 2.08 -3.72
N VAL A 68 4.98 1.60 -4.41
CA VAL A 68 3.61 2.07 -4.32
C VAL A 68 2.76 0.94 -3.74
N VAL A 69 1.96 1.24 -2.74
CA VAL A 69 0.99 0.28 -2.18
C VAL A 69 -0.43 0.77 -2.35
N GLY A 70 -1.36 -0.18 -2.34
CA GLY A 70 -2.76 0.18 -2.48
C GLY A 70 -3.72 -0.99 -2.44
N ASN A 71 -4.96 -0.68 -2.78
CA ASN A 71 -6.09 -1.60 -2.76
C ASN A 71 -6.56 -1.83 -4.19
N LEU A 72 -6.86 -3.08 -4.52
CA LEU A 72 -7.45 -3.49 -5.79
C LEU A 72 -8.97 -3.65 -5.63
N ASP A 73 -9.70 -3.50 -6.74
CA ASP A 73 -11.14 -3.78 -6.85
C ASP A 73 -11.48 -5.29 -6.84
N GLU A 74 -10.86 -6.03 -5.91
CA GLU A 74 -11.14 -7.43 -5.59
C GLU A 74 -11.16 -7.60 -4.06
N PRO A 75 -12.08 -8.39 -3.49
CA PRO A 75 -12.10 -8.64 -2.04
C PRO A 75 -10.75 -9.19 -1.56
N ASN A 76 -10.22 -8.63 -0.46
CA ASN A 76 -8.94 -9.02 0.14
C ASN A 76 -7.72 -8.85 -0.78
N ALA A 77 -7.80 -8.01 -1.81
CA ALA A 77 -6.72 -7.83 -2.77
C ALA A 77 -6.01 -6.48 -2.56
N HIS A 78 -4.75 -6.57 -2.13
CA HIS A 78 -3.83 -5.45 -2.01
C HIS A 78 -2.69 -5.64 -2.99
N PHE A 79 -2.04 -4.55 -3.34
CA PHE A 79 -0.86 -4.62 -4.18
C PHE A 79 0.31 -3.84 -3.58
N ALA A 80 1.51 -4.31 -3.94
CA ALA A 80 2.72 -3.52 -3.93
C ALA A 80 3.28 -3.52 -5.36
N LEU A 81 3.55 -2.33 -5.90
CA LEU A 81 4.16 -2.11 -7.19
C LEU A 81 5.54 -1.49 -6.94
N ARG A 82 6.58 -2.06 -7.55
CA ARG A 82 7.90 -1.41 -7.60
C ARG A 82 8.17 -0.86 -8.98
N LEU A 83 8.59 0.39 -9.02
CA LEU A 83 9.01 1.10 -10.21
C LEU A 83 10.50 1.44 -10.12
N ASN A 84 11.12 1.54 -11.29
CA ASN A 84 12.41 2.18 -11.47
C ASN A 84 12.26 3.71 -11.32
N ALA A 85 13.39 4.41 -11.22
CA ALA A 85 13.42 5.87 -11.10
C ALA A 85 12.78 6.60 -12.30
N ASP A 86 12.72 5.96 -13.47
CA ASP A 86 12.06 6.45 -14.69
C ASP A 86 10.58 6.07 -14.78
N GLY A 87 10.01 5.48 -13.72
CA GLY A 87 8.60 5.07 -13.66
C GLY A 87 8.28 3.76 -14.40
N THR A 88 9.26 3.10 -15.03
CA THR A 88 9.04 1.78 -15.61
C THR A 88 8.90 0.70 -14.51
N PRO A 89 8.06 -0.33 -14.68
CA PRO A 89 7.96 -1.41 -13.69
C PRO A 89 9.28 -2.14 -13.47
N ASP A 90 9.62 -2.41 -12.21
CA ASP A 90 10.82 -3.15 -11.85
C ASP A 90 10.54 -4.66 -11.83
N THR A 91 10.85 -5.34 -12.94
CA THR A 91 10.63 -6.78 -13.12
C THR A 91 11.53 -7.68 -12.25
N SER A 92 12.34 -7.11 -11.36
CA SER A 92 13.02 -7.88 -10.29
C SER A 92 12.18 -8.02 -9.01
N PHE A 93 11.09 -7.26 -8.89
CA PHE A 93 10.15 -7.30 -7.76
C PHE A 93 8.97 -8.26 -7.97
N SER A 94 8.80 -8.75 -9.19
CA SER A 94 7.80 -9.72 -9.66
C SER A 94 7.96 -9.78 -11.19
N THR A 95 7.23 -10.66 -11.87
CA THR A 95 7.28 -10.75 -13.34
C THR A 95 6.81 -9.46 -14.05
N ASP A 96 5.87 -8.72 -13.44
CA ASP A 96 5.33 -7.45 -13.94
C ASP A 96 5.68 -6.25 -13.03
N GLY A 97 6.57 -6.46 -12.06
CA GLY A 97 6.93 -5.45 -11.04
C GLY A 97 5.85 -5.21 -9.98
N MET A 98 4.77 -5.99 -9.98
CA MET A 98 3.68 -5.88 -9.03
C MET A 98 3.40 -7.23 -8.37
N VAL A 99 3.13 -7.19 -7.08
CA VAL A 99 2.64 -8.34 -6.34
C VAL A 99 1.29 -8.01 -5.77
N ALA A 100 0.34 -8.93 -5.95
CA ALA A 100 -0.87 -8.94 -5.16
C ALA A 100 -0.68 -9.98 -4.06
N PHE A 101 -0.99 -9.62 -2.83
CA PHE A 101 -0.88 -10.52 -1.68
C PHE A 101 -2.23 -10.58 -0.96
N PRO A 102 -2.81 -11.78 -0.82
CA PRO A 102 -4.04 -11.97 -0.07
C PRO A 102 -3.74 -12.11 1.43
N GLU A 103 -4.71 -11.78 2.26
CA GLU A 103 -4.82 -12.36 3.60
C GLU A 103 -5.43 -13.77 3.50
N ASN A 104 -4.71 -14.77 4.00
CA ASN A 104 -5.13 -16.18 3.96
C ASN A 104 -5.87 -16.58 5.24
N ASN A 105 -6.76 -15.74 5.73
CA ASN A 105 -7.55 -16.02 6.93
C ASN A 105 -9.04 -16.02 6.62
N ASP A 106 -9.69 -17.18 6.78
CA ASP A 106 -11.10 -17.40 6.44
C ASP A 106 -12.06 -16.51 7.25
N ASP A 107 -11.62 -16.00 8.41
CA ASP A 107 -12.42 -15.13 9.28
C ASP A 107 -12.27 -13.62 8.93
N VAL A 108 -11.39 -13.28 7.99
CA VAL A 108 -11.12 -11.90 7.55
C VAL A 108 -11.98 -11.54 6.33
N ILE A 109 -12.74 -10.47 6.47
CA ILE A 109 -13.70 -9.98 5.45
C ILE A 109 -13.02 -9.03 4.46
N GLY A 110 -11.92 -8.38 4.87
CA GLY A 110 -11.19 -7.40 4.08
C GLY A 110 -9.82 -7.13 4.70
N PHE A 111 -8.87 -6.68 3.89
CA PHE A 111 -7.74 -5.86 4.35
C PHE A 111 -7.84 -4.49 3.65
N MET A 112 -7.22 -3.46 4.19
CA MET A 112 -6.99 -2.19 3.52
C MET A 112 -5.55 -1.74 3.79
N ALA A 113 -4.76 -1.57 2.73
CA ALA A 113 -3.44 -0.96 2.81
C ALA A 113 -3.59 0.54 3.01
N GLU A 114 -2.84 1.09 3.95
CA GLU A 114 -2.88 2.51 4.33
C GLU A 114 -1.51 3.18 4.26
N VAL A 115 -0.45 2.44 4.62
CA VAL A 115 0.91 3.00 4.75
C VAL A 115 1.96 2.00 4.27
N VAL A 116 3.12 2.50 3.84
CA VAL A 116 4.27 1.65 3.49
C VAL A 116 5.56 2.22 4.05
N ALA A 117 6.42 1.32 4.54
CA ALA A 117 7.77 1.65 4.94
C ALA A 117 8.77 0.66 4.34
N LEU A 118 10.02 1.09 4.13
CA LEU A 118 11.11 0.24 3.68
C LEU A 118 12.29 0.32 4.64
N ASP A 119 13.08 -0.73 4.69
CA ASP A 119 14.36 -0.72 5.42
C ASP A 119 15.58 -0.69 4.49
N ASP A 120 16.77 -0.62 5.09
CA ASP A 120 18.05 -0.56 4.37
C ASP A 120 18.41 -1.84 3.60
N GLN A 121 17.72 -2.95 3.88
CA GLN A 121 17.83 -4.21 3.14
C GLN A 121 16.85 -4.27 1.97
N GLY A 122 15.98 -3.26 1.80
CA GLY A 122 14.95 -3.21 0.78
C GLY A 122 13.75 -4.10 1.09
N ARG A 123 13.59 -4.56 2.34
CA ARG A 123 12.34 -5.21 2.78
C ARG A 123 11.28 -4.13 2.91
N ILE A 124 10.05 -4.51 2.58
CA ILE A 124 8.92 -3.58 2.51
C ILE A 124 7.92 -4.03 3.57
N VAL A 125 7.49 -3.12 4.43
CA VAL A 125 6.41 -3.36 5.37
C VAL A 125 5.22 -2.53 4.95
N VAL A 126 4.12 -3.20 4.63
CA VAL A 126 2.84 -2.58 4.34
C VAL A 126 2.01 -2.61 5.60
N GLY A 127 1.57 -1.45 6.05
CA GLY A 127 0.66 -1.28 7.16
C GLY A 127 -0.74 -0.95 6.69
N GLY A 128 -1.72 -1.39 7.46
CA GLY A 128 -3.11 -1.22 7.14
C GLY A 128 -3.97 -1.83 8.21
N LEU A 129 -5.17 -2.25 7.84
CA LEU A 129 -6.11 -2.87 8.74
C LEU A 129 -6.82 -4.05 8.10
N ILE A 130 -7.24 -4.99 8.94
CA ILE A 130 -8.18 -6.05 8.57
C ILE A 130 -9.55 -5.74 9.15
N PHE A 131 -10.59 -6.23 8.49
CA PHE A 131 -11.95 -6.21 9.01
C PHE A 131 -12.41 -7.63 9.28
N ARG A 132 -12.92 -7.88 10.48
CA ARG A 132 -13.45 -9.20 10.84
C ARG A 132 -14.64 -9.06 11.81
N PRO A 133 -15.54 -10.06 11.88
CA PRO A 133 -16.57 -10.07 12.90
C PRO A 133 -15.95 -10.08 14.30
N SER A 134 -16.55 -9.34 15.22
CA SER A 134 -16.21 -9.40 16.64
C SER A 134 -16.44 -10.80 17.19
N GLU A 135 -15.47 -11.31 17.95
CA GLU A 135 -15.56 -12.61 18.62
C GLU A 135 -16.44 -12.58 19.89
N ASP A 136 -16.92 -11.40 20.32
CA ASP A 136 -17.76 -11.27 21.52
C ASP A 136 -19.17 -11.82 21.29
N GLN A 137 -19.36 -13.07 21.71
CA GLN A 137 -20.62 -13.80 21.60
C GLN A 137 -21.74 -13.22 22.47
N ASN A 138 -21.46 -12.26 23.37
CA ASN A 138 -22.48 -11.64 24.21
C ASN A 138 -23.14 -10.43 23.55
N ARG A 139 -22.65 -9.96 22.39
CA ARG A 139 -23.22 -8.82 21.69
C ARG A 139 -24.53 -9.20 20.99
N GLN A 140 -25.53 -8.34 21.12
CA GLN A 140 -26.83 -8.51 20.44
C GLN A 140 -26.72 -8.37 18.91
N TYR A 141 -25.67 -7.72 18.42
CA TYR A 141 -25.42 -7.46 17.01
C TYR A 141 -23.99 -7.85 16.64
N ILE A 142 -23.80 -8.29 15.39
CA ILE A 142 -22.47 -8.45 14.79
C ILE A 142 -21.86 -7.05 14.67
N ILE A 143 -20.68 -6.86 15.28
CA ILE A 143 -19.85 -5.67 15.10
C ILE A 143 -18.63 -6.07 14.28
N ILE A 144 -18.22 -5.21 13.36
CA ILE A 144 -17.00 -5.39 12.59
C ILE A 144 -15.87 -4.70 13.33
N GLN A 145 -14.81 -5.46 13.65
CA GLN A 145 -13.58 -4.94 14.24
C GLN A 145 -12.59 -4.61 13.15
N PHE A 146 -11.88 -3.50 13.34
CA PHE A 146 -10.80 -3.03 12.48
C PHE A 146 -9.51 -3.20 13.27
N GLN A 147 -8.60 -4.07 12.81
CA GLN A 147 -7.37 -4.39 13.53
C GLN A 147 -6.14 -3.98 12.71
N PRO A 148 -5.16 -3.27 13.29
CA PRO A 148 -3.93 -2.91 12.62
C PRO A 148 -3.17 -4.17 12.24
N THR A 149 -2.83 -4.27 10.96
CA THR A 149 -2.08 -5.39 10.42
C THR A 149 -0.89 -4.90 9.62
N LEU A 150 0.23 -5.60 9.78
CA LEU A 150 1.45 -5.42 9.04
C LEU A 150 1.75 -6.65 8.19
N VAL A 151 2.10 -6.43 6.94
CA VAL A 151 2.60 -7.46 6.02
C VAL A 151 4.03 -7.10 5.62
N ARG A 152 4.94 -8.07 5.63
CA ARG A 152 6.32 -7.83 5.16
C ARG A 152 6.61 -8.58 3.87
N LEU A 153 7.11 -7.86 2.87
CA LEU A 153 7.61 -8.38 1.61
C LEU A 153 9.14 -8.31 1.58
N LEU A 154 9.75 -9.29 0.91
CA LEU A 154 11.16 -9.32 0.57
C LEU A 154 11.45 -8.36 -0.60
N PRO A 155 12.74 -8.01 -0.85
CA PRO A 155 13.12 -7.15 -1.96
C PRO A 155 12.80 -7.71 -3.35
N ASN A 156 12.41 -8.98 -3.47
CA ASN A 156 11.94 -9.58 -4.72
C ASN A 156 10.41 -9.65 -4.82
N GLY A 157 9.69 -9.02 -3.88
CA GLY A 157 8.23 -9.00 -3.80
C GLY A 157 7.59 -10.23 -3.17
N GLU A 158 8.36 -11.27 -2.86
CA GLU A 158 7.83 -12.45 -2.16
C GLU A 158 7.45 -12.10 -0.72
N LEU A 159 6.42 -12.76 -0.19
CA LEU A 159 6.02 -12.62 1.20
C LEU A 159 7.13 -13.14 2.13
N ASP A 160 7.58 -12.31 3.09
CA ASP A 160 8.56 -12.71 4.08
C ASP A 160 7.90 -13.53 5.19
N THR A 161 7.79 -14.83 4.97
CA THR A 161 7.18 -15.78 5.92
C THR A 161 7.87 -15.85 7.29
N THR A 162 9.05 -15.24 7.47
CA THR A 162 9.73 -15.13 8.77
C THR A 162 9.23 -13.97 9.61
N PHE A 163 8.40 -13.09 9.05
CA PHE A 163 7.76 -11.99 9.76
C PHE A 163 6.44 -12.43 10.39
N GLY A 164 6.34 -12.34 11.71
CA GLY A 164 5.13 -12.71 12.43
C GLY A 164 4.69 -14.14 12.12
N GLN A 165 3.38 -14.31 11.90
CA GLN A 165 2.80 -15.59 11.50
C GLN A 165 2.59 -15.59 9.98
N GLY A 166 3.49 -16.27 9.26
CA GLY A 166 3.36 -16.46 7.82
C GLY A 166 3.51 -15.18 6.99
N GLY A 167 4.20 -14.17 7.51
CA GLY A 167 4.42 -12.87 6.85
C GLY A 167 3.54 -11.74 7.37
N ILE A 168 2.69 -12.02 8.36
CA ILE A 168 1.66 -11.12 8.86
C ILE A 168 1.79 -10.93 10.37
N ILE A 169 1.65 -9.69 10.83
CA ILE A 169 1.45 -9.35 12.24
C ILE A 169 0.14 -8.58 12.35
N THR A 170 -0.84 -9.15 13.04
CA THR A 170 -2.03 -8.43 13.47
C THR A 170 -1.89 -8.10 14.94
N THR A 171 -2.13 -6.84 15.29
CA THR A 171 -2.10 -6.39 16.68
C THR A 171 -3.53 -6.12 17.14
N ASN A 172 -3.88 -6.60 18.32
CA ASN A 172 -5.11 -6.23 19.00
C ASN A 172 -4.74 -5.31 20.16
N LEU A 173 -5.09 -4.03 20.07
CA LEU A 173 -4.68 -3.02 21.05
C LEU A 173 -5.72 -2.82 22.18
N GLY A 174 -6.95 -3.31 22.02
CA GLY A 174 -7.99 -3.20 23.02
C GLY A 174 -9.29 -3.91 22.71
N ASP A 175 -10.35 -3.53 23.44
CA ASP A 175 -11.74 -4.00 23.25
C ASP A 175 -12.54 -3.05 22.33
N ASP A 176 -11.85 -2.12 21.67
CA ASP A 176 -12.47 -1.07 20.88
C ASP A 176 -12.94 -1.57 19.52
N ASP A 177 -13.84 -0.80 18.91
CA ASP A 177 -14.52 -1.25 17.69
C ASP A 177 -13.67 -0.96 16.46
N TYR A 178 -12.79 0.05 16.50
CA TYR A 178 -11.80 0.29 15.46
C TYR A 178 -10.45 0.75 16.02
N GLU A 179 -9.40 0.23 15.40
CA GLU A 179 -8.00 0.59 15.61
C GLU A 179 -7.39 0.84 14.22
N LEU A 180 -6.96 2.08 13.94
CA LEU A 180 -6.40 2.46 12.64
C LEU A 180 -4.92 2.78 12.75
N MET A 181 -4.16 2.44 11.72
CA MET A 181 -2.76 2.85 11.58
C MET A 181 -2.66 4.03 10.63
N THR A 182 -2.09 5.15 11.08
CA THR A 182 -1.99 6.37 10.26
C THR A 182 -0.59 6.62 9.73
N ASP A 183 0.43 6.04 10.37
CA ASP A 183 1.83 6.20 9.95
C ASP A 183 2.64 4.99 10.42
N LEU A 184 3.67 4.66 9.65
CA LEU A 184 4.60 3.56 9.91
C LEU A 184 6.01 3.94 9.49
N LEU A 185 6.96 3.77 10.41
CA LEU A 185 8.39 4.00 10.16
C LEU A 185 9.20 2.79 10.57
N ILE A 186 10.32 2.58 9.88
CA ILE A 186 11.37 1.63 10.27
C ILE A 186 12.63 2.42 10.60
N ASP A 187 13.22 2.16 11.76
CA ASP A 187 14.50 2.76 12.11
C ASP A 187 15.72 1.95 11.62
N ALA A 188 16.92 2.50 11.82
CA ALA A 188 18.18 1.88 11.39
C ALA A 188 18.50 0.55 12.09
N GLU A 189 17.84 0.25 13.22
CA GLU A 189 17.96 -1.04 13.89
C GLU A 189 16.89 -2.05 13.41
N GLY A 190 16.04 -1.66 12.45
CA GLY A 190 14.97 -2.49 11.92
C GLY A 190 13.74 -2.57 12.82
N ARG A 191 13.59 -1.65 13.79
CA ARG A 191 12.40 -1.60 14.67
C ARG A 191 11.30 -0.82 13.97
N LEU A 192 10.07 -1.29 14.17
CA LEU A 192 8.86 -0.70 13.62
C LEU A 192 8.24 0.28 14.63
N VAL A 193 7.93 1.48 14.19
CA VAL A 193 7.19 2.48 14.96
C VAL A 193 5.93 2.82 14.19
N ALA A 194 4.77 2.52 14.78
CA ALA A 194 3.47 2.85 14.21
C ALA A 194 2.76 3.90 15.06
N SER A 195 1.96 4.75 14.42
CA SER A 195 1.03 5.65 15.08
C SER A 195 -0.38 5.43 14.55
N GLY A 196 -1.39 5.84 15.32
CA GLY A 196 -2.77 5.51 15.00
C GLY A 196 -3.80 6.08 15.95
N GLN A 197 -5.05 5.69 15.71
CA GLN A 197 -6.19 6.04 16.55
C GLN A 197 -6.96 4.78 16.98
N GLU A 198 -7.44 4.81 18.21
CA GLU A 198 -8.34 3.81 18.77
C GLU A 198 -9.69 4.49 19.05
N GLY A 199 -10.79 3.78 18.84
CA GLY A 199 -12.10 4.26 19.24
C GLY A 199 -13.13 3.15 19.44
N SER A 200 -13.95 3.33 20.47
CA SER A 200 -15.19 2.58 20.66
C SER A 200 -16.32 3.27 19.89
N GLY A 201 -17.07 2.50 19.10
CA GLY A 201 -18.39 2.91 18.67
C GLY A 201 -19.24 3.18 19.90
N ASN A 202 -20.00 4.27 19.89
CA ASN A 202 -20.80 4.76 21.03
C ASN A 202 -21.37 3.61 21.87
N ARG A 203 -20.79 3.36 23.05
CA ARG A 203 -21.30 2.42 24.05
C ARG A 203 -22.53 3.05 24.70
N GLY A 204 -23.67 2.98 24.00
CA GLY A 204 -24.98 3.45 24.46
C GLY A 204 -25.57 2.59 25.57
#